data_AF-A0A7S4BSM7-F1
#
_entry.id   AF-A0A7S4BSM7-F1
#
_cell.length_a   1.000
_cell.length_b   1.000
_cell.length_c   1.000
_cell.angle_alpha   90.00
_cell.angle_beta   90.00
_cell.angle_gamma   90.00
#
_symmetry.space_group_name_H-M   'P 1'
#
loop_
_entity.id
_entity.type
_entity.pdbx_description
1 polymer ?
#
loop_
_entity_poly.entity_id
_entity_poly.type
_entity_poly.pdbx_seq_one_letter_code
_entity_poly.pdbx_strand_id
1 'polypeptide(L)'
;AAVSGEPLPDNFFYEISEFEKQPSDEELPASYCTLHHSLGLPSAKRDNLFYLDDGATLVYSAGNAIVFVDLLTMKQTYLPSLGGGGIGTLTVHPSKKYLCV
;
A
#
# COMPACT_ATOMS: atom_id res chain seq x y z
N ALA A 1 -7.36 -2.45 -14.64
CA ALA A 1 -8.23 -1.23 -14.73
C ALA A 1 -9.69 -1.63 -14.96
N ALA A 2 -10.56 -1.39 -13.99
CA ALA A 2 -11.99 -1.67 -14.11
C ALA A 2 -12.62 -0.87 -15.27
N VAL A 3 -13.33 -1.56 -16.15
CA VAL A 3 -14.11 -0.96 -17.23
C VAL A 3 -15.25 -0.18 -16.60
N SER A 4 -15.40 1.10 -16.95
CA SER A 4 -16.36 2.01 -16.33
C SER A 4 -17.81 1.56 -16.58
N GLY A 5 -18.49 1.05 -15.55
CA GLY A 5 -19.95 0.93 -15.54
C GLY A 5 -20.54 -0.36 -14.98
N GLU A 6 -19.79 -1.47 -14.92
CA GLU A 6 -20.28 -2.72 -14.36
C GLU A 6 -19.79 -2.93 -12.91
N PRO A 7 -20.63 -3.50 -12.02
CA PRO A 7 -20.22 -3.84 -10.67
C PRO A 7 -19.07 -4.86 -10.71
N LEU A 8 -18.06 -4.64 -9.86
CA LEU A 8 -16.95 -5.58 -9.72
C LEU A 8 -17.48 -6.94 -9.23
N PRO A 9 -16.95 -8.06 -9.77
CA PRO A 9 -17.29 -9.39 -9.26
C PRO A 9 -16.97 -9.54 -7.76
N ASP A 10 -17.73 -10.36 -7.04
CA ASP A 10 -17.50 -10.62 -5.61
C ASP A 10 -16.09 -11.14 -5.30
N ASN A 11 -15.46 -11.82 -6.25
CA ASN A 11 -14.12 -12.38 -6.14
C ASN A 11 -13.06 -11.54 -6.88
N PHE A 12 -13.32 -10.23 -7.03
CA PHE A 12 -12.37 -9.34 -7.66
C PHE A 12 -11.22 -9.00 -6.69
N PHE A 13 -9.99 -9.20 -7.15
CA PHE A 13 -8.78 -8.80 -6.47
C PHE A 13 -7.89 -8.04 -7.45
N TYR A 14 -7.21 -7.01 -6.96
CA TYR A 14 -6.18 -6.33 -7.72
C TYR A 14 -4.88 -7.13 -7.68
N GLU A 15 -4.22 -7.28 -8.82
CA GLU A 15 -2.85 -7.78 -8.87
C GLU A 15 -1.89 -6.72 -8.32
N ILE A 16 -0.89 -7.13 -7.53
CA ILE A 16 0.07 -6.20 -6.92
C ILE A 16 0.81 -5.37 -7.98
N SER A 17 1.10 -5.98 -9.13
CA SER A 17 1.75 -5.31 -10.26
C SER A 17 0.93 -4.15 -10.85
N GLU A 18 -0.40 -4.13 -10.65
CA GLU A 18 -1.24 -3.01 -11.09
C GLU A 18 -1.04 -1.75 -10.25
N PHE A 19 -0.56 -1.88 -9.01
CA PHE A 19 -0.33 -0.73 -8.12
C PHE A 19 0.95 0.03 -8.46
N GLU A 20 1.91 -0.63 -9.10
CA GLU A 20 3.16 0.02 -9.47
C GLU A 20 2.94 0.95 -10.66
N LYS A 21 3.21 2.26 -10.47
CA LYS A 21 3.33 3.18 -11.60
C LYS A 21 4.46 2.66 -12.48
N GLN A 22 4.11 2.22 -13.69
CA GLN A 22 5.10 1.94 -14.71
C GLN A 22 5.66 3.27 -15.24
N PRO A 23 6.97 3.52 -15.14
CA PRO A 23 7.56 4.72 -15.70
C PRO A 23 7.37 4.72 -17.22
N SER A 24 7.15 5.89 -17.81
CA SER A 24 7.15 6.02 -19.28
C SER A 24 8.56 5.84 -19.85
N ASP A 25 8.67 5.60 -21.16
CA ASP A 25 9.98 5.42 -21.83
C ASP A 25 10.92 6.64 -21.68
N GLU A 26 10.38 7.83 -21.41
CA GLU A 26 11.12 9.07 -21.17
C GLU A 26 11.54 9.26 -19.69
N GLU A 27 10.99 8.45 -18.78
CA GLU A 27 11.29 8.51 -17.34
C GLU A 27 12.45 7.55 -17.00
N LEU A 28 13.26 7.92 -16.00
CA LEU A 28 14.26 7.01 -15.46
C LEU A 28 13.59 5.79 -14.82
N PRO A 29 14.21 4.59 -14.91
CA PRO A 29 13.69 3.42 -14.23
C PRO A 29 13.59 3.64 -12.71
N ALA A 30 12.51 3.15 -12.09
CA ALA A 30 12.29 3.26 -10.65
C ALA A 30 13.43 2.63 -9.81
N SER A 31 14.16 1.67 -10.38
CA SER A 31 15.32 1.04 -9.75
C SER A 31 16.48 2.01 -9.45
N TYR A 32 16.51 3.19 -10.06
CA TYR A 32 17.57 4.19 -9.85
C TYR A 32 17.37 4.98 -8.55
N CYS A 33 16.14 5.06 -8.05
CA CYS A 33 15.81 5.74 -6.81
C CYS A 33 14.81 4.91 -6.02
N THR A 34 15.34 3.95 -5.26
CA THR A 34 14.52 3.03 -4.46
C THR A 34 14.23 3.63 -3.09
N LEU A 35 12.96 3.52 -2.66
CA LEU A 35 12.58 3.86 -1.29
C LEU A 35 13.17 2.83 -0.33
N HIS A 36 14.15 3.25 0.47
CA HIS A 36 14.79 2.37 1.44
C HIS A 36 14.01 2.33 2.77
N HIS A 37 13.81 3.49 3.40
CA HIS A 37 13.08 3.63 4.66
C HIS A 37 12.16 4.85 4.71
N SER A 38 10.94 4.63 5.18
CA SER A 38 10.03 5.68 5.65
C SER A 38 10.09 5.77 7.17
N LEU A 39 10.54 6.91 7.69
CA LEU A 39 10.71 7.14 9.13
C LEU A 39 9.51 7.81 9.81
N GLY A 40 8.56 8.32 9.01
CA GLY A 40 7.41 9.06 9.51
C GLY A 40 6.13 8.24 9.54
N LEU A 41 5.44 8.25 10.68
CA LEU A 41 4.05 7.81 10.79
C LEU A 41 3.12 9.03 10.76
N PRO A 42 2.22 9.16 9.79
CA PRO A 42 1.23 10.25 9.75
C PRO A 42 0.18 10.12 10.87
N SER A 43 0.57 10.46 12.10
CA SER A 43 -0.25 10.30 13.32
C SER A 43 -1.49 11.20 13.35
N ALA A 44 -1.51 12.27 12.57
CA ALA A 44 -2.69 13.12 12.41
C ALA A 44 -3.81 12.45 11.58
N LYS A 45 -3.49 11.38 10.84
CA LYS A 45 -4.46 10.62 10.07
C LYS A 45 -5.17 9.63 10.99
N ARG A 46 -6.51 9.74 11.07
CA ARG A 46 -7.34 8.84 11.89
C ARG A 46 -7.26 7.42 11.37
N ASP A 47 -7.32 6.45 12.28
CA ASP A 47 -7.39 5.02 12.01
C ASP A 47 -6.40 4.58 10.92
N ASN A 48 -5.13 4.98 11.07
CA ASN A 48 -4.09 4.76 10.06
C ASN A 48 -2.99 3.80 10.55
N LEU A 49 -3.11 3.19 11.72
CA LEU A 49 -2.11 2.27 12.25
C LEU A 49 -2.81 0.98 12.69
N PHE A 50 -2.43 -0.13 12.07
CA PHE A 50 -3.03 -1.44 12.31
C PHE A 50 -1.97 -2.50 12.57
N TYR A 51 -2.31 -3.48 13.40
CA TYR A 51 -1.50 -4.67 13.67
C TYR A 51 -2.08 -5.85 12.88
N LEU A 52 -1.36 -6.29 11.85
CA LEU A 52 -1.86 -7.25 10.86
C LEU A 52 -1.96 -8.65 11.42
N ASP A 53 -0.93 -9.16 12.08
CA ASP A 53 -0.84 -10.57 12.44
C ASP A 53 -0.05 -10.80 13.72
N ASP A 54 -0.04 -12.05 14.20
CA ASP A 54 0.75 -12.47 15.36
C ASP A 54 2.26 -12.49 15.07
N GLY A 55 2.65 -12.33 13.79
CA GLY A 55 4.04 -12.19 13.33
C GLY A 55 4.64 -10.80 13.53
N ALA A 56 3.92 -9.90 14.21
CA ALA A 56 4.35 -8.56 14.55
C ALA A 56 4.51 -7.61 13.36
N THR A 57 3.66 -7.78 12.34
CA THR A 57 3.57 -6.83 11.22
C THR A 57 2.66 -5.65 11.56
N LEU A 58 3.21 -4.43 11.57
CA LEU A 58 2.42 -3.19 11.54
C LEU A 58 2.15 -2.74 10.11
N VAL A 59 0.99 -2.12 9.89
CA VAL A 59 0.67 -1.48 8.61
C VAL A 59 0.08 -0.10 8.83
N TYR A 60 0.50 0.84 7.98
CA TYR A 60 -0.02 2.20 7.93
C TYR A 60 0.11 2.78 6.52
N SER A 61 -0.58 3.88 6.23
CA SER A 61 -0.34 4.62 4.98
C SER A 61 0.49 5.88 5.21
N ALA A 62 1.39 6.18 4.29
CA ALA A 62 2.20 7.40 4.25
C ALA A 62 2.37 7.88 2.80
N GLY A 63 1.95 9.11 2.53
CA GLY A 63 1.95 9.65 1.17
C GLY A 63 1.06 8.82 0.24
N ASN A 64 1.67 8.25 -0.79
CA ASN A 64 1.03 7.40 -1.79
C ASN A 64 1.34 5.91 -1.61
N ALA A 65 1.86 5.48 -0.45
CA ALA A 65 2.19 4.07 -0.21
C ALA A 65 1.61 3.56 1.11
N ILE A 66 1.24 2.29 1.11
CA ILE A 66 1.09 1.50 2.33
C ILE A 66 2.47 1.03 2.75
N VAL A 67 2.80 1.21 4.04
CA VAL A 67 4.04 0.77 4.65
C VAL A 67 3.74 -0.40 5.57
N PHE A 68 4.42 -1.51 5.32
CA PHE A 68 4.44 -2.67 6.21
C PHE A 68 5.74 -2.67 6.98
N VAL A 69 5.67 -2.85 8.30
CA VAL A 69 6.84 -2.90 9.18
C VAL A 69 6.80 -4.21 9.94
N ASP A 70 7.78 -5.06 9.69
CA ASP A 70 8.07 -6.20 10.56
C ASP A 70 8.75 -5.67 11.83
N LEU A 71 8.08 -5.74 12.97
CA LEU A 71 8.60 -5.22 14.24
C LEU A 71 9.74 -6.06 14.82
N LEU A 72 9.92 -7.31 14.39
CA LEU A 72 11.01 -8.17 14.85
C LEU A 72 12.31 -7.82 14.13
N THR A 73 12.23 -7.52 12.83
CA THR A 73 13.40 -7.24 11.99
C THR A 73 13.57 -5.76 11.64
N MET A 74 12.57 -4.93 11.92
CA MET A 74 12.44 -3.53 11.51
C MET A 74 12.50 -3.31 9.99
N LYS A 75 12.35 -4.38 9.19
CA LYS A 75 12.31 -4.28 7.74
C LYS A 75 10.99 -3.66 7.28
N GLN A 76 11.09 -2.86 6.22
CA GLN A 76 9.94 -2.20 5.62
C GLN A 76 9.72 -2.70 4.19
N THR A 77 8.47 -2.99 3.86
CA THR A 77 8.02 -3.19 2.48
C THR A 77 6.90 -2.20 2.16
N TYR A 78 6.73 -1.91 0.88
CA TYR A 78 5.87 -0.83 0.41
C TYR A 78 4.95 -1.34 -0.67
N LEU A 79 3.67 -0.94 -0.59
CA LEU A 79 2.71 -1.12 -1.67
C LEU A 79 2.28 0.29 -2.14
N PRO A 80 2.65 0.73 -3.35
CA PRO A 80 2.19 1.99 -3.89
C PRO A 80 0.67 1.99 -4.07
N SER A 81 0.07 3.18 -4.16
CA SER A 81 -1.33 3.35 -4.51
C SER A 81 -1.55 3.17 -6.01
N LEU A 82 -2.73 2.71 -6.38
CA LEU A 82 -3.13 2.61 -7.77
C LEU A 82 -3.10 4.00 -8.43
N GLY A 83 -2.30 4.15 -9.49
CA GLY A 83 -2.15 5.42 -10.20
C GLY A 83 -1.28 6.47 -9.49
N GLY A 84 -0.66 6.14 -8.36
CA GLY A 84 0.34 6.98 -7.68
C GLY A 84 -0.21 8.16 -6.85
N GLY A 85 -1.53 8.27 -6.69
CA GLY A 85 -2.17 9.31 -5.88
C GLY A 85 -2.00 9.10 -4.37
N GLY A 86 -2.19 10.15 -3.56
CA GLY A 86 -2.11 10.03 -2.10
C GLY A 86 -3.19 9.10 -1.53
N ILE A 87 -2.84 8.30 -0.53
CA ILE A 87 -3.79 7.40 0.14
C ILE A 87 -4.58 8.21 1.17
N GLY A 88 -5.90 8.24 1.03
CA GLY A 88 -6.80 9.01 1.89
C GLY A 88 -7.26 8.27 3.15
N THR A 89 -7.44 6.95 3.06
CA THR A 89 -7.85 6.08 4.17
C THR A 89 -7.18 4.71 4.02
N LEU A 90 -7.14 3.93 5.10
CA LEU A 90 -6.69 2.55 5.10
C LEU A 90 -7.53 1.79 6.11
N THR A 91 -7.97 0.59 5.75
CA THR A 91 -8.61 -0.31 6.70
C THR A 91 -8.20 -1.75 6.45
N VAL A 92 -8.30 -2.57 7.50
CA VAL A 92 -7.95 -3.98 7.50
C VAL A 92 -9.23 -4.79 7.69
N HIS A 93 -9.48 -5.75 6.80
CA HIS A 93 -10.60 -6.66 6.96
C HIS A 93 -10.42 -7.49 8.25
N PRO A 94 -11.50 -7.83 9.00
CA PRO A 94 -11.38 -8.56 10.27
C PRO A 94 -10.62 -9.89 10.20
N SER A 95 -10.62 -10.56 9.05
CA SER A 95 -9.82 -11.77 8.83
C SER A 95 -8.31 -11.53 8.74
N LYS A 96 -7.87 -10.27 8.69
CA LYS A 96 -6.47 -9.83 8.53
C LYS A 96 -5.81 -10.27 7.22
N LYS A 97 -6.59 -10.78 6.26
CA LYS A 97 -6.10 -11.22 4.94
C LYS A 97 -6.25 -10.18 3.83
N TYR A 98 -7.05 -9.15 4.06
CA TYR A 98 -7.41 -8.17 3.04
C TYR A 98 -7.28 -6.75 3.59
N LEU A 99 -6.88 -5.84 2.71
CA LEU A 99 -6.77 -4.41 2.95
C LEU A 99 -7.67 -3.65 1.98
N CYS A 100 -8.16 -2.50 2.40
CA CYS A 100 -8.89 -1.56 1.54
C CYS A 100 -8.34 -0.14 1.78
N VAL A 101 -8.19 0.61 0.68
CA VAL A 101 -7.64 1.98 0.63
C VAL A 101 -8.53 2.92 -0.15
#